data_AF-X1RYL1-F1
#
_entry.id   AF-X1RYL1-F1
#
_cell.length_a   1.000
_cell.length_b   1.000
_cell.length_c   1.000
_cell.angle_alpha   90.00
_cell.angle_beta   90.00
_cell.angle_gamma   90.00
#
_symmetry.space_group_name_H-M   'P 1'
#
loop_
_entity.id
_entity.type
_entity.pdbx_description
1 polymer ?
#
loop_
_entity_poly.entity_id
_entity_poly.type
_entity_poly.pdbx_seq_one_letter_code
_entity_poly.pdbx_strand_id
1 'polypeptide(L)'
;DRNNVRLFRWTKGKATLMIADNMNWFNNTIEEIGEWVGVEKIEIDWENPNEVMVKRRCHNDVLTMVKGWEWWLKTIQERDWGNFGITATKQAWNMYLHRFYQGHIYLHKGYRLCKLERAALKGARCDIQRMGRWFGQRFYDIDGNAHYASQQVKYPYPLKVHEHHNSVPVEYLVEALEKYAVIAKVLFTIPVPAIPHKVFTFQCYPTGTFTETLTTRELQFVLDRGRLHKVYRFASYDQDTIFTEAILEIRAKELEAKSKGNGVLALLYKKMRQGLYGKWAQRGRKTKRACCLSSRSGLCCSLLTIHLQ
;
A
#
# COMPACT_ATOMS: atom_id res chain seq x y z
N ASP A 1 15.89 0.19 8.11
CA ASP A 1 15.32 -1.07 8.62
C ASP A 1 13.91 -0.89 9.11
N ARG A 2 12.97 -1.75 8.70
CA ARG A 2 11.71 -2.15 9.37
C ARG A 2 10.79 -2.87 8.37
N ASN A 3 10.28 -4.03 8.79
CA ASN A 3 9.58 -5.08 8.02
C ASN A 3 10.45 -5.90 7.06
N ASN A 4 11.47 -6.58 7.61
CA ASN A 4 11.95 -7.81 7.01
C ASN A 4 10.83 -8.85 7.16
N VAL A 5 10.04 -9.07 6.11
CA VAL A 5 9.16 -10.24 6.01
C VAL A 5 10.06 -11.47 6.13
N ARG A 6 10.03 -12.12 7.30
CA ARG A 6 10.75 -13.37 7.55
C ARG A 6 9.90 -14.52 7.00
N LEU A 7 10.15 -14.83 5.74
CA LEU A 7 9.54 -15.95 5.03
C LEU A 7 10.65 -16.81 4.46
N PHE A 8 10.73 -18.05 4.92
CA PHE A 8 11.63 -19.04 4.38
C PHE A 8 10.82 -20.11 3.67
N ARG A 9 11.25 -20.47 2.46
CA ARG A 9 10.57 -21.45 1.62
C ARG A 9 11.60 -22.36 0.97
N TRP A 10 11.42 -23.66 1.15
CA TRP A 10 12.21 -24.69 0.48
C TRP A 10 11.27 -25.60 -0.30
N THR A 11 11.68 -25.99 -1.50
CA THR A 11 10.92 -26.87 -2.37
C THR A 11 11.80 -28.05 -2.76
N LYS A 12 11.30 -29.29 -2.59
CA LYS A 12 11.94 -30.52 -3.06
C LYS A 12 10.93 -31.33 -3.86
N GLY A 13 11.10 -31.38 -5.19
CA GLY A 13 10.11 -31.99 -6.08
C GLY A 13 8.76 -31.26 -5.98
N LYS A 14 7.70 -32.00 -5.60
CA LYS A 14 6.35 -31.45 -5.37
C LYS A 14 6.12 -30.96 -3.94
N ALA A 15 7.02 -31.22 -3.00
CA ALA A 15 6.88 -30.82 -1.61
C ALA A 15 7.43 -29.41 -1.36
N THR A 16 6.71 -28.60 -0.58
CA THR A 16 7.16 -27.28 -0.13
C THR A 16 7.10 -27.20 1.39
N LEU A 17 8.21 -26.81 2.02
CA LEU A 17 8.24 -26.38 3.43
C LEU A 17 8.26 -24.86 3.48
N MET A 18 7.40 -24.26 4.29
CA MET A 18 7.30 -22.82 4.46
C MET A 18 7.30 -22.45 5.94
N ILE A 19 8.23 -21.59 6.34
CA ILE A 19 8.29 -21.01 7.69
C ILE A 19 7.94 -19.53 7.55
N ALA A 20 6.86 -19.13 8.21
CA ALA A 20 6.34 -17.78 8.15
C ALA A 20 6.26 -17.15 9.54
N ASP A 21 6.66 -15.89 9.62
CA ASP A 21 6.54 -15.10 10.83
C ASP A 21 5.08 -14.65 11.08
N ASN A 22 4.57 -14.96 12.26
CA ASN A 22 3.22 -14.63 12.73
C ASN A 22 2.94 -13.12 12.68
N MET A 23 3.97 -12.29 12.88
CA MET A 23 3.85 -10.82 12.90
C MET A 23 3.43 -10.23 11.55
N ASN A 24 3.59 -10.98 10.45
CA ASN A 24 3.05 -10.62 9.14
C ASN A 24 1.51 -10.52 9.12
N TRP A 25 0.86 -11.12 10.11
CA TRP A 25 -0.58 -11.17 10.31
C TRP A 25 -0.96 -10.45 11.59
N PHE A 26 -0.63 -11.06 12.72
CA PHE A 26 -0.95 -10.58 14.06
C PHE A 26 0.29 -9.90 14.64
N ASN A 27 0.38 -8.57 14.52
CA ASN A 27 1.49 -7.80 15.11
C ASN A 27 1.08 -7.28 16.49
N ASN A 28 0.58 -8.21 17.28
CA ASN A 28 0.03 -8.04 18.61
C ASN A 28 0.84 -8.91 19.56
N THR A 29 0.77 -8.63 20.85
CA THR A 29 1.38 -9.53 21.84
C THR A 29 0.63 -10.87 21.85
N ILE A 30 1.28 -11.94 22.28
CA ILE A 30 0.61 -13.24 22.43
C ILE A 30 -0.57 -13.14 23.41
N GLU A 31 -0.47 -12.25 24.39
CA GLU A 31 -1.54 -11.94 25.35
C GLU A 31 -2.80 -11.41 24.68
N GLU A 32 -2.67 -10.36 23.87
CA GLU A 32 -3.79 -9.77 23.13
C GLU A 32 -4.44 -10.79 22.18
N ILE A 33 -3.62 -11.66 21.57
CA ILE A 33 -4.12 -12.75 20.72
C ILE A 33 -4.86 -13.78 21.58
N GLY A 34 -4.32 -14.12 22.76
CA GLY A 34 -4.91 -15.02 23.74
C GLY A 34 -6.29 -14.57 24.20
N GLU A 35 -6.43 -13.31 24.61
CA GLU A 35 -7.71 -12.70 24.97
C GLU A 35 -8.74 -12.83 23.85
N TRP A 36 -8.31 -12.57 22.61
CA TRP A 36 -9.18 -12.72 21.44
C TRP A 36 -9.64 -14.16 21.22
N VAL A 37 -8.74 -15.15 21.33
CA VAL A 37 -9.05 -16.56 21.05
C VAL A 37 -9.49 -17.36 22.29
N GLY A 38 -9.69 -16.69 23.42
CA GLY A 38 -10.11 -17.30 24.69
C GLY A 38 -9.05 -18.23 25.28
N VAL A 39 -7.79 -17.81 25.27
CA VAL A 39 -6.66 -18.50 25.91
C VAL A 39 -6.01 -17.56 26.92
N GLU A 40 -6.13 -17.90 28.20
CA GLU A 40 -5.56 -17.13 29.30
C GLU A 40 -4.03 -17.22 29.31
N LYS A 41 -3.36 -16.10 29.55
CA LYS A 41 -1.91 -16.02 29.65
C LYS A 41 -1.41 -16.62 30.96
N ILE A 42 -0.40 -17.49 30.89
CA ILE A 42 0.22 -18.09 32.09
C ILE A 42 1.44 -17.24 32.51
N GLU A 43 1.34 -16.46 33.58
CA GLU A 43 2.49 -15.71 34.08
C GLU A 43 3.59 -16.63 34.64
N ILE A 44 4.85 -16.28 34.38
CA ILE A 44 6.04 -17.01 34.81
C ILE A 44 6.98 -16.03 35.50
N ASP A 45 7.42 -16.39 36.70
CA ASP A 45 8.57 -15.75 37.33
C ASP A 45 9.85 -16.24 36.63
N TRP A 46 10.49 -15.34 35.89
CA TRP A 46 11.72 -15.64 35.15
C TRP A 46 12.97 -15.58 36.03
N GLU A 47 12.89 -15.01 37.24
CA GLU A 47 13.99 -15.02 38.20
C GLU A 47 14.11 -16.40 38.87
N ASN A 48 13.00 -17.12 39.04
CA ASN A 48 12.96 -18.47 39.56
C ASN A 48 11.97 -19.39 38.79
N PRO A 49 12.32 -19.81 37.57
CA PRO A 49 11.38 -20.50 36.69
C PRO A 49 11.11 -21.95 37.11
N ASN A 50 9.83 -22.26 37.35
CA ASN A 50 9.39 -23.64 37.50
C ASN A 50 9.27 -24.32 36.13
N GLU A 51 10.07 -25.37 35.88
CA GLU A 51 10.14 -26.08 34.60
C GLU A 51 8.77 -26.58 34.09
N VAL A 52 7.92 -27.08 34.98
CA VAL A 52 6.58 -27.57 34.62
C VAL A 52 5.69 -26.43 34.14
N MET A 53 5.74 -25.29 34.84
CA MET A 53 4.98 -24.10 34.47
C MET A 53 5.50 -23.48 33.17
N VAL A 54 6.83 -23.44 32.96
CA VAL A 54 7.43 -22.99 31.70
C VAL A 54 6.97 -23.86 30.53
N LYS A 55 6.98 -25.20 30.66
CA LYS A 55 6.48 -26.11 29.62
C LYS A 55 5.00 -25.85 29.31
N ARG A 56 4.18 -25.67 30.36
CA ARG A 56 2.75 -25.35 30.21
C ARG A 56 2.55 -24.01 29.50
N ARG A 57 3.34 -22.99 29.84
CA ARG A 57 3.33 -21.67 29.18
C ARG A 57 3.69 -21.79 27.70
N CYS A 58 4.79 -22.48 27.37
CA CYS A 58 5.20 -22.71 25.98
C CYS A 58 4.10 -23.40 25.17
N HIS A 59 3.45 -24.43 25.73
CA HIS A 59 2.32 -25.09 25.08
C HIS A 59 1.15 -24.13 24.85
N ASN A 60 0.82 -23.32 25.85
CA ASN A 60 -0.29 -22.37 25.79
C ASN A 60 -0.07 -21.22 24.78
N ASP A 61 1.17 -20.73 24.66
CA ASP A 61 1.54 -19.74 23.64
C ASP A 61 1.39 -20.32 22.22
N VAL A 62 1.81 -21.57 22.01
CA VAL A 62 1.61 -22.27 20.73
C VAL A 62 0.13 -22.50 20.45
N LEU A 63 -0.65 -22.95 21.45
CA LEU A 63 -2.10 -23.14 21.32
C LEU A 63 -2.82 -21.83 20.96
N THR A 64 -2.41 -20.71 21.56
CA THR A 64 -2.91 -19.37 21.24
C THR A 64 -2.70 -19.05 19.76
N MET A 65 -1.50 -19.30 19.24
CA MET A 65 -1.21 -19.12 17.82
C MET A 65 -2.06 -20.03 16.94
N VAL A 66 -2.16 -21.33 17.27
CA VAL A 66 -2.96 -22.31 16.51
C VAL A 66 -4.41 -21.86 16.40
N LYS A 67 -5.06 -21.50 17.51
CA LYS A 67 -6.45 -21.03 17.51
C LYS A 67 -6.64 -19.76 16.69
N GLY A 68 -5.70 -18.81 16.77
CA GLY A 68 -5.74 -17.59 15.95
C GLY A 68 -5.67 -17.89 14.45
N TRP A 69 -4.83 -18.86 14.07
CA TRP A 69 -4.72 -19.32 12.68
C TRP A 69 -5.94 -20.11 12.20
N GLU A 70 -6.48 -21.01 13.02
CA GLU A 70 -7.70 -21.75 12.71
C GLU A 70 -8.87 -20.79 12.46
N TRP A 71 -9.06 -19.82 13.34
CA TRP A 71 -10.09 -18.78 13.17
C TRP A 71 -9.90 -18.02 11.85
N TRP A 72 -8.66 -17.63 11.55
CA TRP A 72 -8.37 -16.84 10.36
C TRP A 72 -8.54 -17.62 9.05
N LEU A 73 -8.05 -18.86 8.99
CA LEU A 73 -8.21 -19.72 7.83
C LEU A 73 -9.68 -20.05 7.58
N LYS A 74 -10.43 -20.34 8.65
CA LYS A 74 -11.89 -20.51 8.59
C LYS A 74 -12.57 -19.26 8.06
N THR A 75 -12.17 -18.08 8.55
CA THR A 75 -12.70 -16.79 8.06
C THR A 75 -12.45 -16.57 6.58
N ILE A 76 -11.26 -16.91 6.06
CA ILE A 76 -10.95 -16.80 4.63
C ILE A 76 -11.88 -17.70 3.82
N GLN A 77 -12.08 -18.94 4.26
CA GLN A 77 -12.91 -19.93 3.58
C GLN A 77 -14.40 -19.53 3.60
N GLU A 78 -14.95 -19.19 4.77
CA GLU A 78 -16.36 -18.83 4.94
C GLU A 78 -16.76 -17.56 4.21
N ARG A 79 -15.81 -16.62 4.03
CA ARG A 79 -16.04 -15.34 3.34
C ARG A 79 -15.67 -15.37 1.86
N ASP A 80 -15.24 -16.53 1.37
CA ASP A 80 -14.73 -16.72 0.02
C ASP A 80 -13.66 -15.66 -0.35
N TRP A 81 -12.67 -15.44 0.51
CA TRP A 81 -11.62 -14.45 0.28
C TRP A 81 -10.48 -14.94 -0.63
N GLY A 82 -10.75 -15.97 -1.42
CA GLY A 82 -9.80 -16.61 -2.31
C GLY A 82 -8.68 -17.32 -1.57
N ASN A 83 -7.60 -17.60 -2.31
CA ASN A 83 -6.46 -18.36 -1.77
C ASN A 83 -5.77 -17.65 -0.59
N PHE A 84 -5.27 -18.45 0.34
CA PHE A 84 -4.44 -17.98 1.44
C PHE A 84 -3.21 -17.20 0.94
N GLY A 85 -3.07 -15.95 1.38
CA GLY A 85 -1.89 -15.14 1.18
C GLY A 85 -0.89 -15.37 2.31
N ILE A 86 0.42 -15.19 2.11
CA ILE A 86 1.37 -15.43 3.22
C ILE A 86 1.54 -14.23 4.18
N THR A 87 0.95 -13.09 3.82
CA THR A 87 0.89 -11.88 4.65
C THR A 87 -0.49 -11.26 4.54
N ALA A 88 -0.90 -10.43 5.51
CA ALA A 88 -2.17 -9.70 5.45
C ALA A 88 -2.34 -8.92 4.13
N THR A 89 -1.26 -8.27 3.66
CA THR A 89 -1.23 -7.57 2.36
C THR A 89 -1.45 -8.52 1.17
N LYS A 90 -0.85 -9.72 1.19
CA LYS A 90 -1.05 -10.71 0.12
C LYS A 90 -2.45 -11.31 0.16
N GLN A 91 -3.04 -11.46 1.35
CA GLN A 91 -4.44 -11.88 1.47
C GLN A 91 -5.40 -10.84 0.92
N ALA A 92 -5.22 -9.56 1.25
CA ALA A 92 -6.02 -8.48 0.69
C ALA A 92 -5.96 -8.47 -0.85
N TRP A 93 -4.77 -8.72 -1.41
CA TRP A 93 -4.57 -8.87 -2.85
C TRP A 93 -5.29 -10.10 -3.44
N ASN A 94 -5.20 -11.26 -2.79
CA ASN A 94 -5.86 -12.46 -3.26
C ASN A 94 -7.39 -12.31 -3.20
N MET A 95 -7.91 -11.73 -2.12
CA MET A 95 -9.33 -11.36 -1.97
C MET A 95 -9.77 -10.41 -3.09
N TYR A 96 -8.98 -9.37 -3.36
CA TYR A 96 -9.21 -8.44 -4.46
C TYR A 96 -9.32 -9.15 -5.81
N LEU A 97 -8.33 -9.98 -6.14
CA LEU A 97 -8.31 -10.70 -7.42
C LEU A 97 -9.42 -11.75 -7.55
N HIS A 98 -9.83 -12.35 -6.45
CA HIS A 98 -10.84 -13.41 -6.45
C HIS A 98 -12.26 -12.86 -6.61
N ARG A 99 -12.59 -11.76 -5.91
CA ARG A 99 -13.97 -11.25 -5.84
C ARG A 99 -14.24 -9.96 -6.59
N PHE A 100 -13.24 -9.10 -6.71
CA PHE A 100 -13.44 -7.71 -7.16
C PHE A 100 -12.77 -7.41 -8.50
N TYR A 101 -11.83 -8.24 -8.93
CA TYR A 101 -11.16 -8.05 -10.20
C TYR A 101 -12.03 -8.51 -11.37
N GLN A 102 -12.45 -7.56 -12.20
CA GLN A 102 -13.35 -7.79 -13.33
C GLN A 102 -12.61 -8.06 -14.67
N GLY A 103 -11.32 -8.42 -14.65
CA GLY A 103 -10.62 -8.89 -15.85
C GLY A 103 -10.05 -7.82 -16.81
N HIS A 104 -10.19 -6.53 -16.50
CA HIS A 104 -9.91 -5.45 -17.47
C HIS A 104 -8.73 -4.53 -17.10
N ILE A 105 -7.83 -4.95 -16.19
CA ILE A 105 -6.61 -4.19 -15.87
C ILE A 105 -5.46 -4.70 -16.73
N TYR A 106 -4.88 -3.84 -17.56
CA TYR A 106 -3.86 -4.22 -18.54
C TYR A 106 -2.49 -3.71 -18.13
N LEU A 107 -1.55 -4.65 -18.01
CA LEU A 107 -0.14 -4.35 -17.77
C LEU A 107 0.59 -4.25 -19.11
N HIS A 108 1.33 -3.17 -19.32
CA HIS A 108 2.20 -3.02 -20.49
C HIS A 108 3.68 -3.13 -20.11
N LYS A 109 4.53 -3.31 -21.12
CA LYS A 109 5.98 -3.47 -20.96
C LYS A 109 6.79 -2.35 -21.62
N GLY A 110 6.13 -1.27 -22.04
CA GLY A 110 6.76 -0.18 -22.78
C GLY A 110 7.73 0.58 -21.89
N TYR A 111 9.04 0.44 -22.14
CA TYR A 111 10.08 1.04 -21.27
C TYR A 111 9.88 2.54 -21.02
N ARG A 112 9.55 3.31 -22.08
CA ARG A 112 9.34 4.77 -21.98
C ARG A 112 8.13 5.10 -21.11
N LEU A 113 7.05 4.34 -21.24
CA LEU A 113 5.82 4.55 -20.49
C LEU A 113 5.97 4.14 -19.03
N CYS A 114 6.56 2.96 -18.76
CA CYS A 114 6.90 2.55 -17.40
C CYS A 114 7.83 3.54 -16.69
N LYS A 115 8.77 4.16 -17.44
CA LYS A 115 9.64 5.21 -16.89
C LYS A 115 8.86 6.47 -16.52
N LEU A 116 7.87 6.86 -17.33
CA LEU A 116 6.98 7.99 -17.04
C LEU A 116 6.13 7.71 -15.79
N GLU A 117 5.48 6.55 -15.72
CA GLU A 117 4.68 6.11 -14.56
C GLU A 117 5.51 6.09 -13.27
N ARG A 118 6.74 5.58 -13.35
CA ARG A 118 7.65 5.57 -12.20
C ARG A 118 8.15 6.95 -11.79
N ALA A 119 8.31 7.88 -12.74
CA ALA A 119 8.67 9.26 -12.42
C ALA A 119 7.51 9.99 -11.73
N ALA A 120 6.26 9.64 -12.08
CA ALA A 120 5.07 10.14 -11.41
C ALA A 120 4.85 9.54 -10.01
N LEU A 121 5.51 8.43 -9.66
CA LEU A 121 5.37 7.78 -8.36
C LEU A 121 6.17 8.50 -7.27
N LYS A 122 5.47 9.31 -6.49
CA LYS A 122 6.02 10.13 -5.42
C LYS A 122 5.44 9.73 -4.06
N GLY A 123 6.22 9.87 -3.00
CA GLY A 123 5.82 9.53 -1.62
C GLY A 123 5.14 10.69 -0.90
N ALA A 124 4.44 10.41 0.20
CA ALA A 124 3.67 11.41 0.95
C ALA A 124 4.46 12.70 1.25
N ARG A 125 3.74 13.82 1.35
CA ARG A 125 4.34 15.10 1.75
C ARG A 125 4.91 14.97 3.16
N CYS A 126 6.20 15.25 3.28
CA CYS A 126 6.89 15.39 4.55
C CYS A 126 7.78 16.62 4.43
N ASP A 127 7.54 17.61 5.29
CA ASP A 127 8.18 18.91 5.23
C ASP A 127 8.24 19.53 6.63
N ILE A 128 9.31 20.26 6.92
CA ILE A 128 9.50 20.96 8.19
C ILE A 128 9.17 22.42 7.97
N GLN A 129 7.95 22.82 8.33
CA GLN A 129 7.51 24.21 8.18
C GLN A 129 8.19 25.16 9.19
N ARG A 130 8.48 24.67 10.40
CA ARG A 130 9.13 25.41 11.48
C ARG A 130 10.01 24.47 12.30
N MET A 131 11.19 24.93 12.69
CA MET A 131 12.16 24.18 13.50
C MET A 131 12.49 24.95 14.77
N GLY A 132 12.50 24.27 15.93
CA GLY A 132 12.82 24.88 17.23
C GLY A 132 11.99 24.30 18.37
N ARG A 133 12.22 24.83 19.58
CA ARG A 133 11.38 24.55 20.76
C ARG A 133 10.31 25.63 20.88
N TRP A 134 9.09 25.21 21.19
CA TRP A 134 7.93 26.11 21.24
C TRP A 134 7.21 25.90 22.57
N PHE A 135 6.94 26.99 23.29
CA PHE A 135 6.33 26.98 24.62
C PHE A 135 5.15 27.97 24.67
N GLY A 136 4.26 27.82 25.67
CA GLY A 136 3.22 28.80 25.97
C GLY A 136 1.99 28.82 25.04
N GLN A 137 1.90 27.89 24.09
CA GLN A 137 0.77 27.77 23.16
C GLN A 137 0.18 26.34 23.15
N ARG A 138 -1.08 26.21 22.72
CA ARG A 138 -1.70 24.91 22.49
C ARG A 138 -1.29 24.37 21.13
N PHE A 139 -0.91 23.11 21.10
CA PHE A 139 -0.63 22.37 19.87
C PHE A 139 -1.76 21.38 19.61
N TYR A 140 -2.17 21.27 18.35
CA TYR A 140 -3.18 20.33 17.90
C TYR A 140 -2.54 19.38 16.90
N ASP A 141 -2.82 18.08 17.07
CA ASP A 141 -2.49 17.04 16.10
C ASP A 141 -3.79 16.57 15.43
N ILE A 142 -3.83 16.62 14.10
CA ILE A 142 -5.01 16.31 13.30
C ILE A 142 -4.65 15.16 12.36
N ASP A 143 -5.21 13.97 12.61
CA ASP A 143 -5.02 12.78 11.77
C ASP A 143 -6.28 12.45 10.96
N GLY A 144 -6.08 12.18 9.68
CA GLY A 144 -7.13 11.80 8.74
C GLY A 144 -7.47 10.32 8.85
N ASN A 145 -8.70 10.02 9.24
CA ASN A 145 -9.18 8.64 9.33
C ASN A 145 -9.03 7.89 7.99
N ALA A 146 -8.19 6.85 8.00
CA ALA A 146 -8.06 5.93 6.87
C ALA A 146 -7.71 6.61 5.53
N HIS A 147 -6.92 7.69 5.55
CA HIS A 147 -6.72 8.60 4.42
C HIS A 147 -6.49 7.95 3.05
N TYR A 148 -5.56 7.00 2.89
CA TYR A 148 -5.35 6.34 1.59
C TYR A 148 -6.59 5.58 1.08
N ALA A 149 -7.30 4.93 1.99
CA ALA A 149 -8.50 4.17 1.64
C ALA A 149 -9.66 5.09 1.22
N SER A 150 -9.79 6.28 1.84
CA SER A 150 -10.79 7.24 1.39
C SER A 150 -10.51 7.73 -0.02
N GLN A 151 -9.24 7.92 -0.40
CA GLN A 151 -8.88 8.25 -1.79
C GLN A 151 -9.21 7.11 -2.76
N GLN A 152 -8.94 5.86 -2.35
CA GLN A 152 -9.25 4.67 -3.15
C GLN A 152 -10.73 4.50 -3.47
N VAL A 153 -11.61 4.92 -2.55
CA VAL A 153 -13.07 4.90 -2.76
C VAL A 153 -13.53 6.11 -3.59
N LYS A 154 -12.89 7.27 -3.40
CA LYS A 154 -13.36 8.54 -3.97
C LYS A 154 -13.10 8.67 -5.48
N TYR A 155 -12.04 8.06 -5.99
CA TYR A 155 -11.55 8.36 -7.34
C TYR A 155 -11.46 7.14 -8.26
N PRO A 156 -11.61 7.36 -9.58
CA PRO A 156 -11.25 6.36 -10.57
C PRO A 156 -9.73 6.22 -10.71
N TYR A 157 -9.29 5.04 -11.11
CA TYR A 157 -7.88 4.66 -11.25
C TYR A 157 -7.59 4.07 -12.63
N PRO A 158 -6.35 4.18 -13.13
CA PRO A 158 -5.99 3.75 -14.48
C PRO A 158 -6.08 2.23 -14.66
N LEU A 159 -6.65 1.81 -15.78
CA LEU A 159 -6.88 0.41 -16.17
C LEU A 159 -5.94 -0.05 -17.28
N LYS A 160 -6.00 0.65 -18.42
CA LYS A 160 -5.23 0.35 -19.63
C LYS A 160 -4.79 1.64 -20.29
N VAL A 161 -3.67 1.56 -20.99
CA VAL A 161 -3.16 2.67 -21.80
C VAL A 161 -4.18 2.94 -22.90
N HIS A 162 -4.68 4.17 -22.94
CA HIS A 162 -5.52 4.65 -24.03
C HIS A 162 -4.61 5.10 -25.17
N GLU A 163 -3.73 6.06 -24.89
CA GLU A 163 -2.71 6.51 -25.83
C GLU A 163 -1.47 7.07 -25.10
N HIS A 164 -0.40 7.30 -25.87
CA HIS A 164 0.77 7.99 -25.37
C HIS A 164 1.48 8.76 -26.48
N HIS A 165 1.97 9.96 -26.15
CA HIS A 165 2.61 10.84 -27.11
C HIS A 165 3.91 11.43 -26.57
N ASN A 166 4.82 11.74 -27.49
CA ASN A 166 6.07 12.41 -27.17
C ASN A 166 5.86 13.88 -26.81
N SER A 167 4.82 14.54 -27.31
CA SER A 167 4.47 15.93 -27.03
C SER A 167 3.03 16.14 -27.49
N VAL A 168 2.25 16.94 -26.78
CA VAL A 168 0.89 17.34 -27.15
C VAL A 168 0.68 18.82 -26.81
N PRO A 169 -0.26 19.51 -27.44
CA PRO A 169 -0.74 20.82 -26.98
C PRO A 169 -1.29 20.75 -25.55
N VAL A 170 -1.29 21.88 -24.84
CA VAL A 170 -1.81 21.92 -23.46
C VAL A 170 -3.33 21.68 -23.46
N GLU A 171 -4.01 22.20 -24.46
CA GLU A 171 -5.45 22.10 -24.67
C GLU A 171 -5.87 20.62 -24.77
N TYR A 172 -5.11 19.83 -25.54
CA TYR A 172 -5.35 18.40 -25.67
C TYR A 172 -5.16 17.65 -24.33
N LEU A 173 -4.18 18.05 -23.51
CA LEU A 173 -4.02 17.49 -22.17
C LEU A 173 -5.24 17.81 -21.29
N VAL A 174 -5.78 19.03 -21.37
CA VAL A 174 -6.95 19.46 -20.61
C VAL A 174 -8.18 18.66 -21.02
N GLU A 175 -8.43 18.50 -22.33
CA GLU A 175 -9.51 17.66 -22.85
C GLU A 175 -9.40 16.20 -22.37
N ALA A 176 -8.18 15.65 -22.36
CA ALA A 176 -7.95 14.29 -21.89
C ALA A 176 -8.25 14.11 -20.38
N LEU A 177 -8.02 15.13 -19.55
CA LEU A 177 -8.30 15.09 -18.10
C LEU A 177 -9.80 14.97 -17.78
N GLU A 178 -10.69 15.31 -18.71
CA GLU A 178 -12.13 15.19 -18.52
C GLU A 178 -12.60 13.72 -18.52
N LYS A 179 -11.90 12.86 -19.25
CA LYS A 179 -12.36 11.47 -19.53
C LYS A 179 -11.38 10.42 -19.02
N TYR A 180 -10.09 10.71 -19.02
CA TYR A 180 -9.04 9.73 -18.77
C TYR A 180 -8.25 10.02 -17.50
N ALA A 181 -7.60 8.99 -16.97
CA ALA A 181 -6.49 9.21 -16.05
C ALA A 181 -5.26 9.62 -16.89
N VAL A 182 -4.54 10.65 -16.46
CA VAL A 182 -3.43 11.23 -17.23
C VAL A 182 -2.16 11.26 -16.41
N ILE A 183 -1.05 10.91 -17.05
CA ILE A 183 0.30 11.16 -16.55
C ILE A 183 1.06 11.96 -17.60
N ALA A 184 1.63 13.08 -17.20
CA ALA A 184 2.36 13.94 -18.12
C ALA A 184 3.62 14.53 -17.48
N LYS A 185 4.69 14.65 -18.28
CA LYS A 185 5.85 15.46 -17.92
C LYS A 185 5.62 16.86 -18.45
N VAL A 186 5.51 17.85 -17.58
CA VAL A 186 5.06 19.20 -17.93
C VAL A 186 6.01 20.27 -17.38
N LEU A 187 6.14 21.37 -18.13
CA LEU A 187 6.64 22.65 -17.65
C LEU A 187 5.46 23.47 -17.16
N PHE A 188 5.54 24.00 -15.95
CA PHE A 188 4.46 24.76 -15.34
C PHE A 188 4.98 25.79 -14.36
N THR A 189 4.15 26.78 -14.03
CA THR A 189 4.37 27.72 -12.94
C THR A 189 3.33 27.49 -11.85
N ILE A 190 3.74 27.48 -10.59
CA ILE A 190 2.83 27.38 -9.45
C ILE A 190 3.23 28.32 -8.30
N PRO A 191 2.29 29.07 -7.70
CA PRO A 191 2.61 30.02 -6.64
C PRO A 191 2.68 29.38 -5.24
N VAL A 192 2.32 28.10 -5.10
CA VAL A 192 2.22 27.40 -3.82
C VAL A 192 3.22 26.23 -3.71
N PRO A 193 3.85 26.00 -2.53
CA PRO A 193 4.83 24.93 -2.32
C PRO A 193 4.11 23.59 -2.16
N ALA A 194 3.83 22.99 -3.31
CA ALA A 194 2.75 22.03 -3.48
C ALA A 194 3.21 20.71 -4.08
N ILE A 195 3.93 20.84 -5.19
CA ILE A 195 4.38 19.73 -5.99
C ILE A 195 5.78 19.35 -5.50
N PRO A 196 5.99 18.09 -5.09
CA PRO A 196 7.33 17.67 -4.70
C PRO A 196 8.23 17.64 -5.92
N HIS A 197 9.40 18.24 -5.73
CA HIS A 197 10.49 18.25 -6.70
C HIS A 197 11.74 17.69 -6.03
N LYS A 198 12.47 16.86 -6.76
CA LYS A 198 13.69 16.25 -6.24
C LYS A 198 14.90 17.06 -6.67
N VAL A 199 15.60 17.64 -5.70
CA VAL A 199 16.86 18.36 -5.89
C VAL A 199 17.97 17.54 -5.25
N PHE A 200 18.86 16.98 -6.07
CA PHE A 200 19.87 16.00 -5.67
C PHE A 200 19.24 14.79 -4.95
N THR A 201 19.53 14.64 -3.65
CA THR A 201 19.01 13.59 -2.77
C THR A 201 17.79 14.04 -1.97
N PHE A 202 17.49 15.34 -1.94
CA PHE A 202 16.43 15.93 -1.11
C PHE A 202 15.14 16.13 -1.90
N GLN A 203 14.02 16.02 -1.19
CA GLN A 203 12.70 16.39 -1.70
C GLN A 203 12.36 17.77 -1.16
N CYS A 204 12.04 18.70 -2.06
CA CYS A 204 11.58 20.04 -1.73
C CYS A 204 10.26 20.34 -2.43
N TYR A 205 9.63 21.45 -2.06
CA TYR A 205 8.35 21.89 -2.63
C TYR A 205 8.50 23.31 -3.19
N PRO A 206 9.16 23.48 -4.35
CA PRO A 206 9.45 24.79 -4.89
C PRO A 206 8.18 25.49 -5.39
N THR A 207 8.22 26.82 -5.38
CA THR A 207 7.29 27.69 -6.09
C THR A 207 7.96 28.22 -7.37
N GLY A 208 7.17 28.78 -8.28
CA GLY A 208 7.66 29.32 -9.54
C GLY A 208 7.62 28.29 -10.67
N THR A 209 8.53 28.42 -11.64
CA THR A 209 8.49 27.66 -12.89
C THR A 209 9.49 26.51 -12.87
N PHE A 210 9.01 25.28 -13.03
CA PHE A 210 9.87 24.10 -13.13
C PHE A 210 9.18 22.97 -13.89
N THR A 211 9.95 21.91 -14.16
CA THR A 211 9.46 20.73 -14.89
C THR A 211 9.31 19.55 -13.93
N GLU A 212 8.17 18.88 -13.97
CA GLU A 212 7.93 17.68 -13.18
C GLU A 212 6.99 16.71 -13.91
N THR A 213 7.00 15.44 -13.49
CA THR A 213 6.00 14.45 -13.95
C THR A 213 4.82 14.43 -12.99
N LEU A 214 3.63 14.74 -13.50
CA LEU A 214 2.40 14.92 -12.73
C LEU A 214 1.34 13.90 -13.15
N THR A 215 0.53 13.50 -12.18
CA THR A 215 -0.68 12.67 -12.36
C THR A 215 -1.94 13.54 -12.46
N THR A 216 -3.08 12.94 -12.83
CA THR A 216 -4.39 13.61 -13.01
C THR A 216 -4.68 14.69 -11.96
N ARG A 217 -4.54 14.35 -10.66
CA ARG A 217 -4.89 15.28 -9.57
C ARG A 217 -3.86 16.40 -9.40
N GLU A 218 -2.59 16.12 -9.61
CA GLU A 218 -1.54 17.15 -9.60
C GLU A 218 -1.69 18.09 -10.81
N LEU A 219 -2.05 17.56 -11.98
CA LEU A 219 -2.31 18.36 -13.18
C LEU A 219 -3.52 19.28 -12.99
N GLN A 220 -4.63 18.76 -12.47
CA GLN A 220 -5.80 19.56 -12.10
C GLN A 220 -5.43 20.65 -11.09
N PHE A 221 -4.68 20.31 -10.04
CA PHE A 221 -4.23 21.28 -9.06
C PHE A 221 -3.38 22.42 -9.66
N VAL A 222 -2.51 22.09 -10.63
CA VAL A 222 -1.71 23.10 -11.34
C VAL A 222 -2.55 23.94 -12.28
N LEU A 223 -3.56 23.37 -12.94
CA LEU A 223 -4.52 24.13 -13.76
C LEU A 223 -5.34 25.11 -12.92
N ASP A 224 -5.74 24.70 -11.72
CA ASP A 224 -6.58 25.51 -10.83
C ASP A 224 -5.82 26.68 -10.20
N ARG A 225 -4.53 26.50 -9.90
CA ARG A 225 -3.75 27.46 -9.07
C ARG A 225 -2.52 28.04 -9.75
N GLY A 226 -2.19 27.55 -10.93
CA GLY A 226 -0.95 27.86 -11.64
C GLY A 226 -1.18 28.00 -13.14
N ARG A 227 -0.16 27.67 -13.91
CA ARG A 227 -0.21 27.70 -15.37
C ARG A 227 0.63 26.57 -15.96
N LEU A 228 0.03 25.76 -16.83
CA LEU A 228 0.76 24.83 -17.68
C LEU A 228 1.33 25.58 -18.89
N HIS A 229 2.61 25.36 -19.19
CA HIS A 229 3.30 25.99 -20.31
C HIS A 229 3.59 25.03 -21.45
N LYS A 230 3.99 23.79 -21.13
CA LYS A 230 4.41 22.82 -22.14
C LYS A 230 4.26 21.39 -21.66
N VAL A 231 3.87 20.49 -22.55
CA VAL A 231 3.81 19.04 -22.31
C VAL A 231 4.94 18.34 -23.05
N TYR A 232 5.90 17.76 -22.33
CA TYR A 232 7.06 17.06 -22.89
C TYR A 232 6.88 15.57 -23.08
N ARG A 233 5.91 14.96 -22.39
CA ARG A 233 5.48 13.56 -22.51
C ARG A 233 4.07 13.47 -21.97
N PHE A 234 3.26 12.63 -22.61
CA PHE A 234 1.86 12.45 -22.26
C PHE A 234 1.48 10.98 -22.37
N ALA A 235 0.69 10.50 -21.43
CA ALA A 235 -0.01 9.23 -21.50
C ALA A 235 -1.38 9.36 -20.84
N SER A 236 -2.41 8.85 -21.50
CA SER A 236 -3.77 8.74 -21.00
C SER A 236 -4.13 7.27 -20.80
N TYR A 237 -5.04 7.03 -19.87
CA TYR A 237 -5.48 5.70 -19.49
C TYR A 237 -6.99 5.70 -19.30
N ASP A 238 -7.65 4.67 -19.81
CA ASP A 238 -9.02 4.38 -19.40
C ASP A 238 -9.02 4.16 -17.89
N GLN A 239 -10.08 4.63 -17.21
CA GLN A 239 -10.13 4.67 -15.75
C GLN A 239 -11.47 4.20 -15.22
N ASP A 240 -11.46 3.59 -14.04
CA ASP A 240 -12.68 3.14 -13.35
C ASP A 240 -12.47 3.05 -11.83
N THR A 241 -13.56 2.95 -11.06
CA THR A 241 -13.57 2.79 -9.60
C THR A 241 -13.29 1.34 -9.20
N ILE A 242 -12.04 0.91 -9.32
CA ILE A 242 -11.65 -0.49 -9.10
C ILE A 242 -11.53 -0.91 -7.62
N PHE A 243 -11.36 0.03 -6.69
CA PHE A 243 -11.06 -0.31 -5.29
C PHE A 243 -12.27 -0.22 -4.35
N THR A 244 -13.35 0.44 -4.79
CA THR A 244 -14.43 0.88 -3.90
C THR A 244 -15.01 -0.28 -3.10
N GLU A 245 -15.46 -1.33 -3.76
CA GLU A 245 -16.12 -2.47 -3.10
C GLU A 245 -15.18 -3.20 -2.14
N ALA A 246 -13.95 -3.50 -2.59
CA ALA A 246 -12.96 -4.19 -1.78
C ALA A 246 -12.57 -3.39 -0.51
N ILE A 247 -12.40 -2.07 -0.64
CA ILE A 247 -12.03 -1.22 0.49
C ILE A 247 -13.20 -1.05 1.46
N LEU A 248 -14.43 -0.91 0.97
CA LEU A 248 -15.62 -0.82 1.82
C LEU A 248 -15.84 -2.10 2.61
N GLU A 249 -15.64 -3.28 2.01
CA GLU A 249 -15.76 -4.55 2.72
C GLU A 249 -14.71 -4.68 3.84
N ILE A 250 -13.43 -4.44 3.55
CA ILE A 250 -12.38 -4.50 4.58
C ILE A 250 -12.64 -3.47 5.67
N ARG A 251 -13.09 -2.26 5.30
CA ARG A 251 -13.38 -1.18 6.26
C ARG A 251 -14.53 -1.54 7.19
N ALA A 252 -15.60 -2.16 6.67
CA ALA A 252 -16.72 -2.65 7.47
C ALA A 252 -16.24 -3.67 8.51
N LYS A 253 -15.36 -4.60 8.12
CA LYS A 253 -14.76 -5.56 9.07
C LYS A 253 -13.86 -4.91 10.12
N GLU A 254 -13.08 -3.90 9.71
CA GLU A 254 -12.28 -3.11 10.66
C GLU A 254 -13.17 -2.42 11.70
N LEU A 255 -14.31 -1.85 11.29
CA LEU A 255 -15.26 -1.19 12.19
C LEU A 255 -16.00 -2.18 13.09
N GLU A 256 -16.42 -3.32 12.56
CA GLU A 256 -17.03 -4.39 13.34
C GLU A 256 -16.08 -4.88 14.44
N ALA A 257 -14.81 -5.12 14.11
CA ALA A 257 -13.80 -5.52 15.08
C ALA A 257 -13.63 -4.46 16.19
N LYS A 258 -13.57 -3.17 15.82
CA LYS A 258 -13.50 -2.06 16.80
C LYS A 258 -14.73 -2.00 17.70
N SER A 259 -15.93 -2.16 17.15
CA SER A 259 -17.17 -2.14 17.94
C SER A 259 -17.24 -3.28 18.95
N LYS A 260 -16.61 -4.41 18.65
CA LYS A 260 -16.47 -5.58 19.53
C LYS A 260 -15.26 -5.50 20.47
N GLY A 261 -14.52 -4.39 20.49
CA GLY A 261 -13.31 -4.24 21.30
C GLY A 261 -12.12 -5.11 20.86
N ASN A 262 -12.17 -5.73 19.68
CA ASN A 262 -11.13 -6.63 19.21
C ASN A 262 -10.00 -5.88 18.50
N GLY A 263 -8.98 -5.48 19.28
CA GLY A 263 -7.81 -4.76 18.79
C GLY A 263 -6.97 -5.54 17.77
N VAL A 264 -6.86 -6.85 17.94
CA VAL A 264 -6.08 -7.74 17.04
C VAL A 264 -6.66 -7.74 15.63
N LEU A 265 -7.97 -7.99 15.51
CA LEU A 265 -8.65 -7.99 14.22
C LEU A 265 -8.75 -6.60 13.61
N ALA A 266 -8.97 -5.56 14.42
CA ALA A 266 -8.96 -4.19 13.94
C ALA A 266 -7.61 -3.82 13.31
N LEU A 267 -6.50 -4.24 13.92
CA LEU A 267 -5.16 -4.03 13.36
C LEU A 267 -4.93 -4.86 12.10
N LEU A 268 -5.38 -6.11 12.08
CA LEU A 268 -5.29 -6.98 10.90
C LEU A 268 -6.01 -6.39 9.70
N TYR A 269 -7.27 -6.00 9.84
CA TYR A 269 -8.05 -5.40 8.75
C TYR A 269 -7.48 -4.04 8.32
N LYS A 270 -6.97 -3.24 9.27
CA LYS A 270 -6.24 -2.01 8.96
C LYS A 270 -5.01 -2.29 8.08
N LYS A 271 -4.22 -3.32 8.40
CA LYS A 271 -3.07 -3.74 7.57
C LYS A 271 -3.49 -4.23 6.18
N MET A 272 -4.55 -5.03 6.09
CA MET A 272 -5.09 -5.48 4.80
C MET A 272 -5.49 -4.30 3.91
N ARG A 273 -6.26 -3.36 4.49
CA ARG A 273 -6.73 -2.14 3.81
C ARG A 273 -5.58 -1.27 3.31
N GLN A 274 -4.59 -0.99 4.17
CA GLN A 274 -3.43 -0.19 3.80
C GLN A 274 -2.50 -0.92 2.82
N GLY A 275 -2.42 -2.24 2.91
CA GLY A 275 -1.52 -3.04 2.08
C GLY A 275 -1.96 -3.17 0.63
N LEU A 276 -3.26 -3.08 0.34
CA LEU A 276 -3.81 -3.36 -0.99
C LEU A 276 -3.22 -2.45 -2.06
N TYR A 277 -3.23 -1.13 -1.86
CA TYR A 277 -2.68 -0.18 -2.85
C TYR A 277 -1.16 -0.34 -3.01
N GLY A 278 -0.45 -0.66 -1.92
CA GLY A 278 1.01 -0.84 -1.94
C GLY A 278 1.47 -1.98 -2.84
N LYS A 279 0.62 -3.00 -3.07
CA LYS A 279 0.91 -4.09 -4.02
C LYS A 279 0.98 -3.61 -5.47
N TRP A 280 0.17 -2.63 -5.85
CA TRP A 280 0.15 -2.05 -7.20
C TRP A 280 1.39 -1.20 -7.52
N ALA A 281 2.06 -0.69 -6.50
CA ALA A 281 3.28 0.10 -6.64
C ALA A 281 4.57 -0.75 -6.51
N GLN A 282 4.46 -2.05 -6.23
CA GLN A 282 5.61 -2.90 -5.96
C GLN A 282 6.55 -2.99 -7.17
N ARG A 283 7.83 -2.69 -6.95
CA ARG A 283 8.86 -2.92 -7.97
C ARG A 283 9.03 -4.41 -8.20
N GLY A 284 9.18 -4.80 -9.47
CA GLY A 284 9.70 -6.13 -9.79
C GLY A 284 11.02 -6.34 -9.06
N ARG A 285 11.17 -7.48 -8.39
CA ARG A 285 12.43 -7.83 -7.73
C ARG A 285 13.52 -7.83 -8.80
N LYS A 286 14.50 -6.93 -8.69
CA LYS A 286 15.80 -7.12 -9.34
C LYS A 286 16.52 -8.21 -8.53
N THR A 287 16.54 -9.42 -9.04
CA THR A 287 17.39 -10.48 -8.51
C THR A 287 18.85 -10.01 -8.65
N LYS A 288 19.51 -9.65 -7.55
CA LYS A 288 20.97 -9.68 -7.51
C LYS A 288 21.35 -11.15 -7.33
N ARG A 289 22.23 -11.69 -8.18
CA ARG A 289 22.82 -13.02 -7.99
C ARG A 289 23.50 -13.02 -6.61
N ALA A 290 22.95 -13.77 -5.66
CA ALA A 290 23.78 -14.62 -4.83
C ALA A 290 24.06 -15.88 -5.67
N CYS A 291 25.25 -16.45 -5.54
CA CYS A 291 25.72 -17.55 -6.39
C CYS A 291 24.73 -18.72 -6.44
N CYS A 292 24.67 -19.38 -7.60
CA CYS A 292 23.89 -20.58 -8.00
C CYS A 292 22.44 -20.42 -8.55
N LEU A 293 22.41 -20.46 -9.90
CA LEU A 293 21.47 -21.13 -10.82
C LEU A 293 19.96 -20.75 -10.86
N SER A 294 19.66 -20.01 -11.95
CA SER A 294 18.49 -20.01 -12.87
C SER A 294 17.05 -19.97 -12.29
N SER A 295 16.04 -19.27 -12.83
CA SER A 295 15.81 -18.55 -14.09
C SER A 295 14.74 -17.43 -13.87
N ARG A 296 14.34 -16.75 -14.95
CA ARG A 296 13.82 -15.37 -15.02
C ARG A 296 12.30 -15.22 -14.79
N SER A 297 11.88 -14.10 -14.19
CA SER A 297 10.95 -13.10 -14.78
C SER A 297 10.55 -12.05 -13.72
N GLY A 298 10.81 -10.77 -14.02
CA GLY A 298 10.47 -9.64 -13.16
C GLY A 298 9.35 -8.82 -13.77
N LEU A 299 8.20 -8.76 -13.10
CA LEU A 299 7.07 -7.89 -13.43
C LEU A 299 7.27 -6.52 -12.78
N CYS A 300 7.21 -5.44 -13.55
CA CYS A 300 7.21 -4.08 -13.03
C CYS A 300 5.76 -3.58 -12.97
N CYS A 301 5.12 -3.60 -11.79
CA CYS A 301 3.81 -2.95 -11.58
C CYS A 301 4.02 -1.55 -11.00
N SER A 302 3.72 -0.51 -11.78
CA SER A 302 3.61 0.88 -11.32
C SER A 302 2.36 1.49 -11.91
N LEU A 303 1.23 1.39 -11.21
CA LEU A 303 0.01 2.08 -11.66
C LEU A 303 -0.71 2.87 -10.58
N LEU A 304 -0.15 3.01 -9.37
CA LEU A 304 -0.77 3.85 -8.34
C LEU A 304 0.19 4.89 -7.78
N THR A 305 0.00 6.14 -8.21
CA THR A 305 0.38 7.30 -7.41
C THR A 305 -0.91 7.93 -6.89
N ILE A 306 -1.03 8.04 -5.56
CA ILE A 306 -1.97 8.95 -4.93
C ILE A 306 -1.11 10.11 -4.42
N HIS A 307 -1.22 11.26 -5.07
CA HIS A 307 -0.69 12.52 -4.58
C HIS A 307 -1.84 13.48 -4.39
N LEU A 308 -2.08 13.82 -3.13
CA LEU A 308 -2.97 14.91 -2.76
C LEU A 308 -2.33 15.69 -1.61
N GLN A 309 -2.31 16.99 -1.83
CA GLN A 309 -2.07 18.04 -0.85
C GLN A 309 -3.32 18.29 -0.01
#